data_AF-A0A8S9GIQ3-F1
#
_entry.id   AF-A0A8S9GIQ3-F1
#
_cell.length_a   1.000
_cell.length_b   1.000
_cell.length_c   1.000
_cell.angle_alpha   90.00
_cell.angle_beta   90.00
_cell.angle_gamma   90.00
#
_symmetry.space_group_name_H-M   'P 1'
#
loop_
_entity.id
_entity.type
_entity.pdbx_description
1 polymer ?
#
loop_
_entity_poly.entity_id
_entity_poly.type
_entity_poly.pdbx_seq_one_letter_code
_entity_poly.pdbx_strand_id
1 'polypeptide(L)'
;MFQQLHESEDYYDHFSYSVGESEPVYDIFHEGQAELLHKVHAEFQKMNVSITEDFRSLKATMNHMMEIVKKIKLSGRRSDGAVAVSAEDEVEPVKDTNGNPLKSQTQYFIQPGSDKKGGGLVPASTDLTHLCPLGIVQTLLPFQPGLPVNFSNPSSQNDDVLTTNTDLIIEFQSPIWLCPSSKIWKVDTSSSSDKNYVTTGGSSSTRESFFRIQKYGNDESTYKLVHYESDSVIKGIGATTGFFGAPILVLEGDNDDNNVFPVKFREVDTSTENVFAKGLRMFPTF
;
A
#
# COMPACT_ATOMS: atom_id res chain seq x y z
N MET A 1 55.15 0.64 18.94
CA MET A 1 56.32 -0.09 19.48
C MET A 1 55.97 -1.57 19.42
N PHE A 2 56.72 -2.31 18.62
CA PHE A 2 56.49 -3.71 18.27
C PHE A 2 56.66 -4.65 19.47
N GLN A 3 55.80 -5.68 19.51
CA GLN A 3 56.12 -7.10 19.75
C GLN A 3 56.70 -7.54 21.10
N GLN A 4 55.99 -8.47 21.75
CA GLN A 4 56.62 -9.59 22.45
C GLN A 4 55.67 -10.80 22.51
N LEU A 5 56.12 -11.89 21.90
CA LEU A 5 55.65 -13.27 22.04
C LEU A 5 56.69 -14.02 22.90
N HIS A 6 56.24 -14.89 23.80
CA HIS A 6 56.85 -16.17 24.21
C HIS A 6 55.88 -16.84 25.21
N GLU A 7 55.23 -17.95 24.84
CA GLU A 7 55.65 -19.36 24.99
C GLU A 7 55.14 -20.00 26.30
N SER A 8 54.23 -20.98 26.18
CA SER A 8 54.33 -22.31 26.80
C SER A 8 53.09 -23.15 26.46
N GLU A 9 53.28 -24.18 25.64
CA GLU A 9 52.40 -25.34 25.51
C GLU A 9 52.52 -26.24 26.76
N ASP A 10 51.64 -27.25 26.83
CA ASP A 10 51.55 -28.38 27.79
C ASP A 10 50.60 -28.21 28.99
N TYR A 11 49.35 -28.67 28.85
CA TYR A 11 48.70 -29.58 29.81
C TYR A 11 47.33 -30.09 29.30
N TYR A 12 47.31 -31.25 28.64
CA TYR A 12 46.10 -32.08 28.48
C TYR A 12 46.25 -33.30 29.39
N ASP A 13 45.29 -33.55 30.29
CA ASP A 13 44.36 -34.70 30.23
C ASP A 13 43.63 -34.92 31.57
N HIS A 14 42.49 -35.61 31.48
CA HIS A 14 41.60 -36.18 32.50
C HIS A 14 40.37 -35.38 32.94
N PHE A 15 39.25 -35.59 32.24
CA PHE A 15 37.97 -35.87 32.90
C PHE A 15 37.14 -36.87 32.08
N SER A 16 36.94 -38.06 32.66
CA SER A 16 36.08 -39.14 32.18
C SER A 16 34.60 -38.83 32.40
N TYR A 17 33.77 -39.00 31.36
CA TYR A 17 32.31 -38.86 31.42
C TYR A 17 31.66 -40.17 31.88
N SER A 18 30.88 -40.13 32.96
CA SER A 18 29.98 -41.20 33.41
C SER A 18 28.55 -40.87 32.97
N VAL A 19 27.89 -41.80 32.26
CA VAL A 19 26.47 -41.75 31.90
C VAL A 19 25.62 -42.16 33.10
N GLY A 20 24.67 -41.31 33.50
CA GLY A 20 23.62 -41.62 34.47
C GLY A 20 22.30 -41.05 33.99
N GLU A 21 21.31 -41.93 33.78
CA GLU A 21 19.91 -41.57 33.51
C GLU A 21 19.18 -41.22 34.82
N SER A 22 18.45 -40.11 34.84
CA SER A 22 17.07 -39.98 35.38
C SER A 22 16.56 -38.53 35.31
N GLU A 23 15.44 -38.34 34.63
CA GLU A 23 14.63 -37.09 34.60
C GLU A 23 13.78 -36.93 35.87
N PRO A 24 13.34 -35.70 36.22
CA PRO A 24 11.99 -35.27 35.82
C PRO A 24 11.90 -33.75 35.57
N VAL A 25 12.53 -33.24 34.51
CA VAL A 25 12.41 -31.82 34.11
C VAL A 25 11.78 -31.67 32.71
N TYR A 26 11.81 -32.74 31.90
CA TYR A 26 11.22 -32.73 30.56
C TYR A 26 9.68 -32.84 30.54
N ASP A 27 9.07 -33.45 31.57
CA ASP A 27 7.61 -33.68 31.60
C ASP A 27 6.80 -32.39 31.84
N ILE A 28 7.31 -31.48 32.68
CA ILE A 28 6.65 -30.20 33.01
C ILE A 28 6.67 -29.24 31.79
N PHE A 29 7.71 -29.33 30.96
CA PHE A 29 7.86 -28.48 29.78
C PHE A 29 6.90 -28.90 28.65
N HIS A 30 6.65 -30.20 28.49
CA HIS A 30 5.71 -30.72 27.49
C HIS A 30 4.24 -30.50 27.89
N GLU A 31 3.89 -30.67 29.16
CA GLU A 31 2.53 -30.43 29.65
C GLU A 31 2.15 -28.94 29.60
N GLY A 32 3.07 -28.05 29.95
CA GLY A 32 2.87 -26.59 29.84
C GLY A 32 2.70 -26.09 28.40
N GLN A 33 3.39 -26.71 27.43
CA GLN A 33 3.20 -26.39 26.01
C GLN A 33 1.85 -26.90 25.47
N ALA A 34 1.40 -28.08 25.89
CA ALA A 34 0.08 -28.60 25.51
C ALA A 34 -1.06 -27.71 26.05
N GLU A 35 -0.95 -27.24 27.29
CA GLU A 35 -1.95 -26.33 27.87
C GLU A 35 -1.99 -24.98 27.15
N LEU A 36 -0.83 -24.44 26.76
CA LEU A 36 -0.73 -23.21 25.97
C LEU A 36 -1.35 -23.38 24.57
N LEU A 37 -1.08 -24.51 23.90
CA LEU A 37 -1.63 -24.83 22.59
C LEU A 37 -3.15 -24.96 22.64
N HIS A 38 -3.69 -25.58 23.69
CA HIS A 38 -5.13 -25.68 23.94
C HIS A 38 -5.78 -24.32 24.17
N LYS A 39 -5.15 -23.43 24.95
CA LYS A 39 -5.64 -22.05 25.17
C LYS A 39 -5.63 -21.23 23.89
N VAL A 40 -4.57 -21.32 23.10
CA VAL A 40 -4.47 -20.66 21.79
C VAL A 40 -5.54 -21.16 20.83
N HIS A 41 -5.75 -22.48 20.75
CA HIS A 41 -6.80 -23.07 19.92
C HIS A 41 -8.19 -22.61 20.35
N ALA A 42 -8.47 -22.55 21.66
CA ALA A 42 -9.76 -22.09 22.17
C ALA A 42 -10.03 -20.61 21.81
N GLU A 43 -9.03 -19.74 21.88
CA GLU A 43 -9.16 -18.34 21.46
C GLU A 43 -9.35 -18.21 19.93
N PHE A 44 -8.66 -19.03 19.13
CA PHE A 44 -8.91 -19.10 17.68
C PHE A 44 -10.34 -19.54 17.35
N GLN A 45 -10.89 -20.52 18.09
CA GLN A 45 -12.27 -20.97 17.88
C GLN A 45 -13.27 -19.88 18.26
N LYS A 46 -13.07 -19.18 19.38
CA LYS A 46 -13.92 -18.03 19.77
C LYS A 46 -13.90 -16.92 18.72
N MET A 47 -12.71 -16.59 18.20
CA MET A 47 -12.55 -15.60 17.15
C MET A 47 -13.25 -16.02 15.86
N ASN A 48 -13.13 -17.29 15.47
CA ASN A 48 -13.80 -17.83 14.27
C ASN A 48 -15.33 -17.83 14.41
N VAL A 49 -15.86 -18.12 15.60
CA VAL A 49 -17.30 -18.02 15.90
C VAL A 49 -17.77 -16.57 15.82
N SER A 50 -17.05 -15.62 16.44
CA SER A 50 -17.37 -14.18 16.37
C SER A 50 -17.38 -13.68 14.93
N ILE A 51 -16.35 -14.01 14.14
CA ILE A 51 -16.27 -13.67 12.71
C ILE A 51 -17.47 -14.24 11.95
N THR A 52 -17.85 -15.49 12.23
CA THR A 52 -19.00 -16.15 11.59
C THR A 52 -20.32 -15.48 11.96
N GLU A 53 -20.48 -15.03 13.20
CA GLU A 53 -21.66 -14.27 13.65
C GLU A 53 -21.72 -12.88 13.02
N ASP A 54 -20.59 -12.19 12.93
CA ASP A 54 -20.47 -10.89 12.26
C ASP A 54 -20.82 -11.00 10.77
N PHE A 55 -20.32 -12.03 10.07
CA PHE A 55 -20.71 -12.29 8.68
C PHE A 55 -22.20 -12.61 8.53
N ARG A 56 -22.80 -13.33 9.48
CA ARG A 56 -24.25 -13.61 9.48
C ARG A 56 -25.06 -12.32 9.69
N SER A 57 -24.62 -11.46 10.59
CA SER A 57 -25.23 -10.15 10.88
C SER A 57 -25.11 -9.21 9.68
N LEU A 58 -23.93 -9.15 9.04
CA LEU A 58 -23.68 -8.36 7.83
C LEU A 58 -24.58 -8.84 6.68
N LYS A 59 -24.71 -10.16 6.49
CA LYS A 59 -25.59 -10.76 5.47
C LYS A 59 -27.06 -10.44 5.72
N ALA A 60 -27.52 -10.46 6.98
CA ALA A 60 -28.88 -10.06 7.33
C ALA A 60 -29.15 -8.58 7.03
N THR A 61 -28.18 -7.72 7.33
CA THR A 61 -28.24 -6.27 7.06
C THR A 61 -28.27 -5.98 5.56
N MET A 62 -27.43 -6.65 4.77
CA MET A 62 -27.44 -6.57 3.30
C MET A 62 -28.79 -7.01 2.71
N ASN A 63 -29.35 -8.11 3.20
CA ASN A 63 -30.67 -8.56 2.75
C ASN A 63 -31.78 -7.55 3.08
N HIS A 64 -31.72 -6.92 4.26
CA HIS A 64 -32.67 -5.87 4.64
C HIS A 64 -32.54 -4.62 3.75
N MET A 65 -31.30 -4.20 3.48
CA MET A 65 -31.01 -3.08 2.58
C MET A 65 -31.51 -3.35 1.16
N MET A 66 -31.34 -4.57 0.65
CA MET A 66 -31.83 -4.97 -0.68
C MET A 66 -33.37 -4.90 -0.78
N GLU A 67 -34.10 -5.25 0.28
CA GLU A 67 -35.56 -5.09 0.33
C GLU A 67 -36.00 -3.61 0.40
N ILE A 68 -35.22 -2.76 1.06
CA ILE A 68 -35.45 -1.30 1.07
C ILE A 68 -35.24 -0.73 -0.35
N VAL A 69 -34.14 -1.09 -1.03
CA VAL A 69 -33.86 -0.65 -2.41
C VAL A 69 -34.95 -1.11 -3.37
N LYS A 70 -35.45 -2.33 -3.20
CA LYS A 70 -36.57 -2.87 -4.00
C LYS A 70 -37.85 -2.07 -3.80
N LYS A 71 -38.16 -1.66 -2.56
CA LYS A 71 -39.31 -0.79 -2.24
C LYS A 71 -39.14 0.62 -2.82
N ILE A 72 -37.94 1.20 -2.78
CA ILE A 72 -37.64 2.50 -3.39
C ILE A 72 -37.83 2.43 -4.91
N LYS A 73 -37.38 1.34 -5.56
CA LYS A 73 -37.50 1.14 -7.01
C LYS A 73 -38.94 0.91 -7.47
N LEU A 74 -39.80 0.39 -6.58
CA LEU A 74 -41.24 0.24 -6.82
C LEU A 74 -42.05 1.53 -6.56
N SER A 75 -41.47 2.50 -5.83
CA SER A 75 -42.15 3.75 -5.43
C SER A 75 -41.81 4.97 -6.31
N GLY A 76 -40.77 4.92 -7.16
CA GLY A 76 -40.27 6.09 -7.87
C GLY A 76 -40.60 6.12 -9.37
N ARG A 77 -41.67 6.82 -9.75
CA ARG A 77 -41.91 7.28 -11.13
C ARG A 77 -41.81 8.81 -11.17
N ARG A 78 -40.75 9.30 -11.83
CA ARG A 78 -40.53 10.64 -12.44
C ARG A 78 -40.55 11.88 -11.53
N SER A 79 -39.44 12.63 -11.54
CA SER A 79 -39.40 14.10 -11.68
C SER A 79 -37.97 14.53 -11.99
N ASP A 80 -37.80 15.21 -13.12
CA ASP A 80 -36.59 15.92 -13.53
C ASP A 80 -36.28 17.03 -12.52
N GLY A 81 -35.00 17.18 -12.20
CA GLY A 81 -34.49 18.26 -11.37
C GLY A 81 -33.05 18.54 -11.77
N ALA A 82 -32.87 19.37 -12.80
CA ALA A 82 -31.57 19.94 -13.14
C ALA A 82 -31.13 20.81 -11.97
N VAL A 83 -30.12 20.33 -11.24
CA VAL A 83 -29.37 21.12 -10.28
C VAL A 83 -28.25 21.79 -11.06
N ALA A 84 -28.11 23.11 -10.88
CA ALA A 84 -27.11 23.92 -11.54
C ALA A 84 -25.71 23.35 -11.27
N VAL A 85 -25.08 22.86 -12.32
CA VAL A 85 -23.68 22.45 -12.33
C VAL A 85 -22.83 23.72 -12.28
N SER A 86 -22.21 23.97 -11.12
CA SER A 86 -21.13 24.93 -11.00
C SER A 86 -19.86 24.26 -11.52
N ALA A 87 -19.37 24.72 -12.68
CA ALA A 87 -18.09 24.38 -13.32
C ALA A 87 -17.58 22.96 -12.99
N GLU A 88 -18.07 21.95 -13.72
CA GLU A 88 -17.45 20.63 -13.75
C GLU A 88 -15.99 20.77 -14.21
N ASP A 89 -15.03 20.46 -13.35
CA ASP A 89 -13.70 20.08 -13.81
C ASP A 89 -13.89 18.89 -14.77
N GLU A 90 -13.59 19.09 -16.05
CA GLU A 90 -13.86 18.11 -17.10
C GLU A 90 -13.33 16.71 -16.72
N VAL A 91 -14.24 15.73 -16.74
CA VAL A 91 -13.93 14.32 -16.48
C VAL A 91 -13.40 13.70 -17.77
N GLU A 92 -12.13 13.33 -17.78
CA GLU A 92 -11.44 12.79 -18.95
C GLU A 92 -10.60 11.57 -18.58
N PRO A 93 -10.29 10.67 -19.54
CA PRO A 93 -9.42 9.53 -19.27
C PRO A 93 -8.02 9.98 -18.85
N VAL A 94 -7.53 9.45 -17.72
CA VAL A 94 -6.13 9.62 -17.32
C VAL A 94 -5.27 8.79 -18.26
N LYS A 95 -4.16 9.35 -18.74
CA LYS A 95 -3.26 8.70 -19.71
C LYS A 95 -1.93 8.32 -19.07
N ASP A 96 -1.35 7.22 -19.54
CA ASP A 96 0.01 6.82 -19.19
C ASP A 96 1.04 7.62 -20.02
N THR A 97 2.32 7.37 -19.80
CA THR A 97 3.43 7.98 -20.54
C THR A 97 3.44 7.65 -22.04
N ASN A 98 2.71 6.62 -22.47
CA ASN A 98 2.55 6.24 -23.87
C ASN A 98 1.29 6.86 -24.50
N GLY A 99 0.49 7.60 -23.72
CA GLY A 99 -0.76 8.20 -24.16
C GLY A 99 -1.97 7.26 -24.10
N ASN A 100 -1.83 6.05 -23.56
CA ASN A 100 -2.92 5.10 -23.40
C ASN A 100 -3.73 5.41 -22.15
N PRO A 101 -5.07 5.21 -22.15
CA PRO A 101 -5.87 5.35 -20.94
C PRO A 101 -5.41 4.38 -19.84
N LEU A 102 -5.31 4.88 -18.61
CA LEU A 102 -5.08 4.05 -17.43
C LEU A 102 -6.24 3.12 -17.21
N LYS A 103 -5.92 1.90 -16.80
CA LYS A 103 -6.92 0.87 -16.53
C LYS A 103 -6.91 0.37 -15.11
N SER A 104 -8.10 0.02 -14.62
CA SER A 104 -8.24 -0.75 -13.39
C SER A 104 -7.52 -2.10 -13.55
N GLN A 105 -6.96 -2.63 -12.45
CA GLN A 105 -6.23 -3.92 -12.43
C GLN A 105 -4.91 -3.98 -13.24
N THR A 106 -4.53 -2.93 -13.96
CA THR A 106 -3.24 -2.82 -14.62
C THR A 106 -2.22 -2.16 -13.70
N GLN A 107 -0.99 -2.66 -13.73
CA GLN A 107 0.10 -2.17 -12.89
C GLN A 107 0.78 -0.96 -13.53
N TYR A 108 0.98 0.09 -12.74
CA TYR A 108 1.70 1.29 -13.15
C TYR A 108 2.79 1.64 -12.15
N PHE A 109 3.92 2.14 -12.64
CA PHE A 109 4.85 2.91 -11.83
C PHE A 109 4.36 4.36 -11.75
N ILE A 110 4.32 4.91 -10.55
CA ILE A 110 4.13 6.36 -10.36
C ILE A 110 5.50 7.01 -10.32
N GLN A 111 5.76 7.89 -11.28
CA GLN A 111 7.05 8.57 -11.44
C GLN A 111 6.87 10.10 -11.37
N PRO A 112 7.89 10.87 -10.96
CA PRO A 112 7.82 12.33 -11.00
C PRO A 112 7.57 12.84 -12.42
N GLY A 113 6.66 13.79 -12.58
CA GLY A 113 6.29 14.35 -13.89
C GLY A 113 7.13 15.54 -14.37
N SER A 114 8.11 15.97 -13.58
CA SER A 114 9.05 17.05 -13.90
C SER A 114 10.50 16.54 -13.86
N ASP A 115 11.47 17.37 -14.29
CA ASP A 115 12.93 17.10 -14.26
C ASP A 115 13.52 16.88 -12.85
N LYS A 116 12.68 16.54 -11.87
CA LYS A 116 13.09 16.21 -10.51
C LYS A 116 14.03 15.01 -10.55
N LYS A 117 15.22 15.21 -9.97
CA LYS A 117 16.24 14.17 -9.82
C LYS A 117 15.69 13.04 -8.94
N GLY A 118 15.79 11.81 -9.40
CA GLY A 118 15.37 10.62 -8.66
C GLY A 118 14.59 9.65 -9.54
N GLY A 119 14.14 8.56 -8.95
CA GLY A 119 13.32 7.54 -9.60
C GLY A 119 11.85 7.65 -9.20
N GLY A 120 11.13 6.53 -9.27
CA GLY A 120 9.71 6.46 -8.92
C GLY A 120 9.42 6.38 -7.42
N LEU A 121 8.13 6.26 -7.10
CA LEU A 121 7.64 6.19 -5.74
C LEU A 121 7.79 4.77 -5.16
N VAL A 122 8.26 4.69 -3.91
CA VAL A 122 8.47 3.42 -3.17
C VAL A 122 7.99 3.58 -1.72
N PRO A 123 7.59 2.48 -1.06
CA PRO A 123 7.28 2.53 0.37
C PRO A 123 8.57 2.59 1.21
N ALA A 124 8.62 3.47 2.21
CA ALA A 124 9.71 3.55 3.18
C ALA A 124 9.23 4.08 4.54
N SER A 125 9.93 3.75 5.62
CA SER A 125 9.59 4.27 6.95
C SER A 125 9.69 5.79 7.01
N THR A 126 8.72 6.42 7.68
CA THR A 126 8.64 7.89 7.84
C THR A 126 9.65 8.42 8.85
N ASP A 127 9.97 7.61 9.87
CA ASP A 127 10.91 7.91 10.94
C ASP A 127 11.70 6.66 11.38
N LEU A 128 12.58 6.80 12.38
CA LEU A 128 13.41 5.70 12.90
C LEU A 128 12.71 4.82 13.94
N THR A 129 11.58 5.27 14.48
CA THR A 129 10.86 4.66 15.59
C THR A 129 9.70 3.77 15.14
N HIS A 130 9.12 4.05 13.98
CA HIS A 130 7.98 3.36 13.40
C HIS A 130 8.38 2.76 12.05
N LEU A 131 8.54 1.44 12.04
CA LEU A 131 8.78 0.70 10.79
C LEU A 131 7.51 0.53 9.97
N CYS A 132 6.34 0.64 10.59
CA CYS A 132 5.02 0.56 9.96
C CYS A 132 4.06 1.57 10.61
N PRO A 133 3.10 2.14 9.86
CA PRO A 133 2.92 2.00 8.40
C PRO A 133 4.07 2.67 7.62
N LEU A 134 4.20 2.34 6.33
CA LEU A 134 5.25 2.92 5.48
C LEU A 134 4.73 4.20 4.83
N GLY A 135 5.55 5.24 4.79
CA GLY A 135 5.30 6.43 3.97
C GLY A 135 5.59 6.17 2.49
N ILE A 136 5.10 7.07 1.64
CA ILE A 136 5.40 7.03 0.20
C ILE A 136 6.54 7.99 -0.12
N VAL A 137 7.69 7.46 -0.53
CA VAL A 137 8.88 8.28 -0.82
C VAL A 137 9.28 8.20 -2.29
N GLN A 138 9.83 9.29 -2.81
CA GLN A 138 10.52 9.28 -4.09
C GLN A 138 11.93 8.73 -3.89
N THR A 139 12.28 7.64 -4.57
CA THR A 139 13.65 7.12 -4.52
C THR A 139 14.64 8.14 -5.11
N LEU A 140 15.81 8.28 -4.49
CA LEU A 140 16.89 9.13 -5.00
C LEU A 140 17.65 8.50 -6.16
N LEU A 141 17.41 7.21 -6.44
CA LEU A 141 18.09 6.45 -7.50
C LEU A 141 17.35 6.62 -8.84
N PRO A 142 17.93 7.31 -9.85
CA PRO A 142 17.20 7.67 -11.09
C PRO A 142 16.68 6.49 -11.91
N PHE A 143 17.38 5.36 -11.84
CA PHE A 143 17.05 4.14 -12.58
C PHE A 143 16.05 3.23 -11.84
N GLN A 144 15.73 3.52 -10.59
CA GLN A 144 14.73 2.75 -9.85
C GLN A 144 13.33 3.22 -10.28
N PRO A 145 12.52 2.35 -10.91
CA PRO A 145 11.25 2.77 -11.49
C PRO A 145 10.17 3.09 -10.47
N GLY A 146 10.34 2.66 -9.22
CA GLY A 146 9.31 2.68 -8.18
C GLY A 146 8.77 1.29 -7.90
N LEU A 147 7.90 1.17 -6.90
CA LEU A 147 7.11 -0.04 -6.67
C LEU A 147 5.78 0.10 -7.45
N PRO A 148 5.37 -0.90 -8.24
CA PRO A 148 4.12 -0.81 -8.99
C PRO A 148 2.91 -0.60 -8.10
N VAL A 149 1.88 0.05 -8.64
CA VAL A 149 0.57 0.20 -8.01
C VAL A 149 -0.53 -0.31 -8.95
N ASN A 150 -1.63 -0.74 -8.36
CA ASN A 150 -2.91 -0.87 -9.03
C ASN A 150 -3.86 0.21 -8.55
N PHE A 151 -4.77 0.59 -9.45
CA PHE A 151 -5.89 1.46 -9.13
C PHE A 151 -7.19 0.66 -9.11
N SER A 152 -8.10 1.08 -8.25
CA SER A 152 -9.48 0.59 -8.24
C SER A 152 -10.45 1.70 -7.86
N ASN A 153 -11.65 1.67 -8.41
CA ASN A 153 -12.71 2.60 -8.05
C ASN A 153 -13.50 2.04 -6.85
N PRO A 154 -13.65 2.79 -5.74
CA PRO A 154 -14.38 2.32 -4.56
C PRO A 154 -15.88 2.13 -4.81
N SER A 155 -16.45 2.82 -5.81
CA SER A 155 -17.89 2.77 -6.13
C SER A 155 -18.25 1.77 -7.24
N SER A 156 -17.30 1.38 -8.09
CA SER A 156 -17.50 0.46 -9.21
C SER A 156 -16.28 -0.43 -9.40
N GLN A 157 -16.44 -1.74 -9.27
CA GLN A 157 -15.34 -2.69 -9.54
C GLN A 157 -15.12 -2.96 -11.03
N ASN A 158 -16.00 -2.43 -11.91
CA ASN A 158 -16.04 -2.79 -13.34
C ASN A 158 -15.63 -1.64 -14.28
N ASP A 159 -15.24 -0.49 -13.74
CA ASP A 159 -14.77 0.62 -14.57
C ASP A 159 -13.37 0.28 -15.08
N ASP A 160 -13.28 -0.13 -16.35
CA ASP A 160 -12.02 -0.52 -16.97
C ASP A 160 -11.09 0.67 -17.13
N VAL A 161 -11.62 1.87 -17.42
CA VAL A 161 -10.83 3.08 -17.68
C VAL A 161 -10.93 4.06 -16.52
N LEU A 162 -9.79 4.54 -16.04
CA LEU A 162 -9.73 5.56 -14.99
C LEU A 162 -9.87 6.96 -15.56
N THR A 163 -10.68 7.78 -14.90
CA THR A 163 -10.94 9.18 -15.26
C THR A 163 -10.46 10.15 -14.20
N THR A 164 -10.15 11.37 -14.62
CA THR A 164 -9.84 12.48 -13.72
C THR A 164 -11.01 12.76 -12.78
N ASN A 165 -10.72 13.40 -11.65
CA ASN A 165 -11.73 13.84 -10.67
C ASN A 165 -12.64 12.74 -10.11
N THR A 166 -12.25 11.48 -10.27
CA THR A 166 -12.99 10.31 -9.79
C THR A 166 -12.26 9.70 -8.59
N ASP A 167 -13.01 9.30 -7.56
CA ASP A 167 -12.44 8.65 -6.38
C ASP A 167 -11.78 7.33 -6.78
N LEU A 168 -10.56 7.12 -6.29
CA LEU A 168 -9.77 5.92 -6.54
C LEU A 168 -8.98 5.50 -5.32
N ILE A 169 -8.74 4.21 -5.23
CA ILE A 169 -7.83 3.57 -4.29
C ILE A 169 -6.53 3.30 -5.01
N ILE A 170 -5.41 3.63 -4.36
CA ILE A 170 -4.06 3.33 -4.83
C ILE A 170 -3.49 2.24 -3.92
N GLU A 171 -3.10 1.10 -4.51
CA GLU A 171 -2.53 -0.02 -3.76
C GLU A 171 -1.20 -0.48 -4.36
N PHE A 172 -0.15 -0.54 -3.54
CA PHE A 172 1.11 -1.13 -3.98
C PHE A 172 0.98 -2.61 -4.32
N GLN A 173 1.65 -3.02 -5.39
CA GLN A 173 1.74 -4.40 -5.83
C GLN A 173 3.13 -4.93 -5.54
N SER A 174 3.22 -5.88 -4.60
CA SER A 174 4.46 -6.54 -4.21
C SER A 174 4.16 -7.95 -3.71
N PRO A 175 4.95 -8.98 -4.08
CA PRO A 175 4.80 -10.32 -3.52
C PRO A 175 5.21 -10.38 -2.03
N ILE A 176 6.08 -9.47 -1.58
CA ILE A 176 6.59 -9.43 -0.21
C ILE A 176 6.13 -8.12 0.45
N TRP A 177 5.57 -8.23 1.65
CA TRP A 177 5.13 -7.10 2.45
C TRP A 177 5.50 -7.32 3.91
N LEU A 178 6.26 -6.38 4.48
CA LEU A 178 6.81 -6.53 5.83
C LEU A 178 5.89 -5.96 6.92
N CYS A 179 4.93 -5.11 6.55
CA CYS A 179 3.98 -4.55 7.50
C CYS A 179 2.75 -5.44 7.63
N PRO A 180 2.16 -5.57 8.83
CA PRO A 180 0.90 -6.30 9.04
C PRO A 180 -0.32 -5.57 8.47
N SER A 181 -0.17 -4.28 8.14
CA SER A 181 -1.20 -3.45 7.53
C SER A 181 -1.24 -3.58 6.00
N SER A 182 -2.34 -3.13 5.39
CA SER A 182 -2.55 -3.20 3.94
C SER A 182 -1.51 -2.41 3.14
N LYS A 183 -1.46 -2.67 1.82
CA LYS A 183 -0.67 -1.93 0.83
C LYS A 183 -1.40 -0.69 0.27
N ILE A 184 -2.62 -0.46 0.75
CA ILE A 184 -3.49 0.64 0.31
C ILE A 184 -2.96 1.94 0.89
N TRP A 185 -2.88 2.96 0.05
CA TRP A 185 -2.47 4.30 0.44
C TRP A 185 -3.59 4.98 1.23
N LYS A 186 -3.22 5.78 2.23
CA LYS A 186 -4.10 6.67 2.98
C LYS A 186 -3.37 7.95 3.35
N VAL A 187 -4.12 9.01 3.63
CA VAL A 187 -3.57 10.15 4.37
C VAL A 187 -3.66 9.85 5.86
N ASP A 188 -2.53 9.96 6.56
CA ASP A 188 -2.46 9.81 8.00
C ASP A 188 -2.61 11.17 8.70
N THR A 189 -3.86 11.49 9.07
CA THR A 189 -4.20 12.68 9.87
C THR A 189 -4.07 12.42 11.38
N SER A 190 -3.83 11.17 11.79
CA SER A 190 -3.76 10.74 13.19
C SER A 190 -2.35 10.76 13.76
N SER A 191 -1.35 10.92 12.89
CA SER A 191 0.05 10.97 13.31
C SER A 191 0.29 12.15 14.26
N SER A 192 1.08 11.91 15.31
CA SER A 192 1.55 12.95 16.24
C SER A 192 2.55 13.93 15.62
N SER A 193 2.88 13.74 14.34
CA SER A 193 3.67 14.66 13.55
C SER A 193 2.81 15.80 13.03
N ASP A 194 3.35 17.03 13.00
CA ASP A 194 2.72 18.22 12.40
C ASP A 194 2.44 18.10 10.89
N LYS A 195 2.65 16.93 10.29
CA LYS A 195 2.56 16.67 8.85
C LYS A 195 1.59 15.54 8.57
N ASN A 196 0.67 15.78 7.65
CA ASN A 196 -0.30 14.80 7.14
C ASN A 196 0.38 13.90 6.09
N TYR A 197 1.17 12.93 6.53
CA TYR A 197 1.88 12.02 5.61
C TYR A 197 0.91 11.15 4.81
N VAL A 198 1.28 10.85 3.56
CA VAL A 198 0.66 9.75 2.82
C VAL A 198 1.39 8.46 3.21
N THR A 199 0.64 7.49 3.73
CA THR A 199 1.17 6.23 4.24
C THR A 199 0.41 5.04 3.65
N THR A 200 0.94 3.84 3.85
CA THR A 200 0.23 2.58 3.60
C THR A 200 -0.68 2.24 4.80
N GLY A 201 -1.39 1.12 4.72
CA GLY A 201 -2.29 0.66 5.77
C GLY A 201 -3.71 1.24 5.71
N GLY A 202 -4.12 1.77 4.56
CA GLY A 202 -5.48 2.21 4.29
C GLY A 202 -6.50 1.08 4.15
N SER A 203 -7.75 1.45 3.89
CA SER A 203 -8.84 0.54 3.62
C SER A 203 -9.65 1.02 2.41
N SER A 204 -10.07 0.10 1.56
CA SER A 204 -10.86 0.42 0.36
C SER A 204 -12.24 0.99 0.67
N SER A 205 -12.69 0.94 1.93
CA SER A 205 -13.99 1.44 2.39
C SER A 205 -13.92 2.76 3.15
N THR A 206 -12.73 3.31 3.36
CA THR A 206 -12.50 4.48 4.22
C THR A 206 -12.08 5.68 3.39
N ARG A 207 -12.64 6.86 3.70
CA ARG A 207 -12.40 8.08 2.92
C ARG A 207 -10.96 8.56 2.99
N GLU A 208 -10.24 8.24 4.06
CA GLU A 208 -8.81 8.51 4.24
C GLU A 208 -7.95 7.85 3.16
N SER A 209 -8.49 6.83 2.48
CA SER A 209 -7.81 6.10 1.38
C SER A 209 -8.29 6.51 -0.01
N PHE A 210 -9.21 7.47 -0.12
CA PHE A 210 -9.75 7.92 -1.40
C PHE A 210 -8.88 9.06 -1.94
N PHE A 211 -8.32 8.85 -3.12
CA PHE A 211 -7.58 9.87 -3.85
C PHE A 211 -8.34 10.23 -5.12
N ARG A 212 -7.93 11.33 -5.76
CA ARG A 212 -8.29 11.62 -7.16
C ARG A 212 -7.07 12.02 -7.94
N ILE A 213 -7.11 11.78 -9.25
CA ILE A 213 -6.11 12.26 -10.20
C ILE A 213 -6.69 13.50 -10.89
N GLN A 214 -5.91 14.58 -10.92
CA GLN A 214 -6.22 15.80 -11.66
C GLN A 214 -5.10 16.13 -12.63
N LYS A 215 -5.41 16.87 -13.70
CA LYS A 215 -4.38 17.43 -14.58
C LYS A 215 -3.44 18.35 -13.80
N TYR A 216 -2.18 18.38 -14.21
CA TYR A 216 -1.17 19.29 -13.69
C TYR A 216 -0.60 20.12 -14.83
N GLY A 217 -0.72 21.45 -14.73
CA GLY A 217 -0.31 22.36 -15.78
C GLY A 217 -0.96 22.05 -17.14
N ASN A 218 -0.20 22.28 -18.22
CA ASN A 218 -0.67 22.14 -19.60
C ASN A 218 -0.16 20.87 -20.31
N ASP A 219 0.61 20.01 -19.63
CA ASP A 219 1.10 18.76 -20.24
C ASP A 219 -0.01 17.70 -20.19
N GLU A 220 -0.36 17.15 -21.35
CA GLU A 220 -1.44 16.16 -21.51
C GLU A 220 -1.22 14.86 -20.72
N SER A 221 0.00 14.58 -20.30
CA SER A 221 0.39 13.34 -19.60
C SER A 221 0.87 13.55 -18.17
N THR A 222 0.83 14.78 -17.65
CA THR A 222 1.25 15.09 -16.27
C THR A 222 0.04 15.38 -15.39
N TYR A 223 0.06 14.79 -14.20
CA TYR A 223 -1.05 14.84 -13.26
C TYR A 223 -0.58 15.22 -11.86
N LYS A 224 -1.53 15.54 -11.00
CA LYS A 224 -1.37 15.66 -9.56
C LYS A 224 -2.35 14.74 -8.86
N LEU A 225 -1.96 14.24 -7.70
CA LEU A 225 -2.86 13.53 -6.79
C LEU A 225 -3.48 14.52 -5.83
N VAL A 226 -4.76 14.34 -5.52
CA VAL A 226 -5.49 15.15 -4.53
C VAL A 226 -6.27 14.26 -3.58
N HIS A 227 -6.62 14.79 -2.42
CA HIS A 227 -7.36 14.10 -1.37
C HIS A 227 -8.36 15.04 -0.68
N TYR A 228 -9.42 14.48 -0.11
CA TYR A 228 -10.40 15.21 0.67
C TYR A 228 -9.96 15.32 2.12
N GLU A 229 -9.61 16.53 2.57
CA GLU A 229 -9.43 16.76 4.01
C GLU A 229 -10.78 16.80 4.74
N SER A 230 -11.80 17.35 4.08
CA SER A 230 -13.19 17.36 4.54
C SER A 230 -14.14 17.33 3.33
N ASP A 231 -15.44 17.19 3.58
CA ASP A 231 -16.47 17.08 2.52
C ASP A 231 -16.42 18.21 1.48
N SER A 232 -15.85 19.37 1.83
CA SER A 232 -15.81 20.56 0.96
C SER A 232 -14.40 21.00 0.58
N VAL A 233 -13.34 20.38 1.13
CA VAL A 233 -11.95 20.84 0.96
C VAL A 233 -11.12 19.76 0.29
N ILE A 234 -10.73 20.02 -0.96
CA ILE A 234 -9.78 19.22 -1.73
C ILE A 234 -8.39 19.82 -1.57
N LYS A 235 -7.44 18.98 -1.18
CA LYS A 235 -6.04 19.33 -0.98
C LYS A 235 -5.14 18.54 -1.91
N GLY A 236 -4.08 19.19 -2.38
CA GLY A 236 -3.09 18.57 -3.23
C GLY A 236 -2.12 17.67 -2.45
N ILE A 237 -1.64 16.61 -3.07
CA ILE A 237 -0.54 15.81 -2.53
C ILE A 237 0.78 16.42 -2.99
N GLY A 238 1.51 17.00 -2.04
CA GLY A 238 2.84 17.54 -2.22
C GLY A 238 3.92 16.58 -1.77
N ALA A 239 5.11 17.11 -1.58
CA ALA A 239 6.21 16.38 -0.97
C ALA A 239 7.05 17.28 -0.06
N THR A 240 7.44 16.74 1.10
CA THR A 240 8.37 17.38 2.03
C THR A 240 9.67 16.57 2.08
N THR A 241 10.71 17.11 2.73
CA THR A 241 11.94 16.34 2.97
C THR A 241 11.71 15.32 4.08
N GLY A 242 11.82 14.03 3.75
CA GLY A 242 11.74 12.93 4.71
C GLY A 242 13.01 12.76 5.53
N PHE A 243 12.97 11.86 6.52
CA PHE A 243 14.07 11.65 7.46
C PHE A 243 15.40 11.29 6.78
N PHE A 244 15.37 10.44 5.75
CA PHE A 244 16.55 10.02 4.99
C PHE A 244 16.95 11.02 3.88
N GLY A 245 16.40 12.23 3.89
CA GLY A 245 16.64 13.27 2.87
C GLY A 245 15.92 13.04 1.54
N ALA A 246 15.23 11.93 1.38
CA ALA A 246 14.38 11.65 0.22
C ALA A 246 13.04 12.40 0.33
N PRO A 247 12.48 12.90 -0.79
CA PRO A 247 11.13 13.46 -0.79
C PRO A 247 10.10 12.43 -0.33
N ILE A 248 9.22 12.81 0.59
CA ILE A 248 8.12 12.00 1.10
C ILE A 248 6.79 12.72 0.85
N LEU A 249 5.78 11.98 0.40
CA LEU A 249 4.48 12.55 0.08
C LEU A 249 3.71 12.97 1.34
N VAL A 250 3.08 14.14 1.25
CA VAL A 250 2.27 14.75 2.31
C VAL A 250 1.04 15.43 1.69
N LEU A 251 -0.04 15.50 2.45
CA LEU A 251 -1.19 16.34 2.11
C LEU A 251 -0.84 17.80 2.37
N GLU A 252 -0.80 18.62 1.32
CA GLU A 252 -0.49 20.05 1.38
C GLU A 252 -1.74 20.91 1.48
N GLY A 253 -1.59 22.12 2.04
CA GLY A 253 -2.70 22.99 2.43
C GLY A 253 -3.60 23.50 1.29
N ASP A 254 -3.09 23.63 0.08
CA ASP A 254 -3.83 24.17 -1.07
C ASP A 254 -3.72 23.24 -2.29
N ASN A 255 -4.79 23.13 -3.09
CA ASN A 255 -4.78 22.39 -4.36
C ASN A 255 -4.28 23.24 -5.54
N ASP A 256 -3.19 23.99 -5.32
CA ASP A 256 -2.54 24.74 -6.38
C ASP A 256 -1.42 23.93 -7.05
N ASP A 257 -0.97 24.35 -8.22
CA ASP A 257 0.10 23.65 -8.95
C ASP A 257 1.51 23.98 -8.40
N ASN A 258 1.62 24.86 -7.41
CA ASN A 258 2.90 25.32 -6.88
C ASN A 258 3.48 24.34 -5.85
N ASN A 259 2.60 23.74 -5.03
CA ASN A 259 3.02 22.94 -3.89
C ASN A 259 2.75 21.42 -4.06
N VAL A 260 2.13 21.03 -5.18
CA VAL A 260 1.85 19.62 -5.48
C VAL A 260 3.06 18.89 -6.05
N PHE A 261 3.06 17.58 -5.86
CA PHE A 261 4.04 16.67 -6.44
C PHE A 261 3.51 16.17 -7.78
N PRO A 262 3.99 16.71 -8.93
CA PRO A 262 3.53 16.26 -10.23
C PRO A 262 3.99 14.84 -10.52
N VAL A 263 3.11 14.04 -11.10
CA VAL A 263 3.31 12.62 -11.39
C VAL A 263 2.98 12.27 -12.84
N LYS A 264 3.63 11.23 -13.33
CA LYS A 264 3.31 10.48 -14.55
C LYS A 264 3.13 9.01 -14.21
N PHE A 265 2.32 8.33 -15.01
CA PHE A 265 2.04 6.92 -14.85
C PHE A 265 2.69 6.15 -15.99
N ARG A 266 3.56 5.20 -15.68
CA ARG A 266 4.18 4.33 -16.69
C ARG A 266 3.68 2.91 -16.50
N GLU A 267 3.05 2.35 -17.51
CA GLU A 267 2.59 0.95 -17.47
C GLU A 267 3.77 0.00 -17.21
N VAL A 268 3.52 -1.04 -16.41
CA VAL A 268 4.51 -2.10 -16.16
C VAL A 268 4.38 -3.13 -17.27
N ASP A 269 5.46 -3.34 -18.03
CA ASP A 269 5.51 -4.39 -19.05
C ASP A 269 5.39 -5.78 -18.40
N THR A 270 4.21 -6.40 -18.47
CA THR A 270 3.93 -7.75 -17.96
C THR A 270 4.49 -8.87 -18.84
N SER A 271 5.33 -8.54 -19.84
CA SER A 271 5.94 -9.49 -20.79
C SER A 271 7.01 -10.42 -20.17
N THR A 272 7.06 -10.52 -18.85
CA THR A 272 7.97 -11.40 -18.09
C THR A 272 7.81 -12.90 -18.36
N GLU A 273 6.74 -13.36 -19.01
CA GLU A 273 6.71 -14.74 -19.54
C GLU A 273 7.70 -14.96 -20.71
N ASN A 274 8.11 -13.89 -21.41
CA ASN A 274 9.02 -13.98 -22.54
C ASN A 274 10.50 -13.76 -22.18
N VAL A 275 10.81 -13.30 -20.97
CA VAL A 275 12.20 -13.08 -20.55
C VAL A 275 12.87 -14.40 -20.16
N PHE A 276 12.15 -15.27 -19.43
CA PHE A 276 12.64 -16.63 -19.14
C PHE A 276 12.63 -17.54 -20.39
N ALA A 277 11.69 -17.33 -21.33
CA ALA A 277 11.67 -18.08 -22.59
C ALA A 277 12.78 -17.66 -23.58
N LYS A 278 13.24 -16.41 -23.53
CA LYS A 278 14.38 -15.93 -24.35
C LYS A 278 15.74 -16.30 -23.76
N GLY A 279 15.85 -16.47 -22.43
CA GLY A 279 17.10 -16.83 -21.75
C GLY A 279 17.55 -18.29 -21.95
N LEU A 280 16.65 -19.20 -22.32
CA LEU A 280 16.97 -20.63 -22.45
C LEU A 280 17.41 -21.08 -23.85
N ARG A 281 17.55 -20.16 -24.82
CA ARG A 281 18.04 -20.49 -26.18
C ARG A 281 19.53 -20.27 -26.39
N MET A 282 20.30 -20.00 -25.33
CA MET A 282 21.71 -19.58 -25.45
C MET A 282 22.70 -20.48 -24.69
N PHE A 283 22.46 -21.78 -24.63
CA PHE A 283 23.49 -22.74 -24.23
C PHE A 283 23.76 -23.72 -25.38
N PRO A 284 24.95 -23.69 -26.01
CA PRO A 284 25.36 -24.77 -26.89
C PRO A 284 25.59 -26.01 -26.05
N THR A 285 24.86 -27.09 -26.36
CA THR A 285 25.16 -28.43 -25.87
C THR A 285 26.52 -28.85 -26.44
N PHE A 286 27.53 -28.98 -25.59
CA PHE A 286 28.77 -29.67 -25.90
C PHE A 286 28.62 -31.16 -25.61
#